data_AF-A0AAU7GF46-F1
#
_entry.id   AF-A0AAU7GF46-F1
#
_cell.length_a   1.000
_cell.length_b   1.000
_cell.length_c   1.000
_cell.angle_alpha   90.00
_cell.angle_beta   90.00
_cell.angle_gamma   90.00
#
_symmetry.space_group_name_H-M   'P 1'
#
loop_
_entity.id
_entity.type
_entity.pdbx_description
1 polymer ?
#
loop_
_entity_poly.entity_id
_entity_poly.type
_entity_poly.pdbx_seq_one_letter_code
_entity_poly.pdbx_strand_id
1 'polypeptide(L)'
;MPKYSPMKPNPASPAARSAAAKTRSDRSATPPSGTERALRPFGYLLIALVWTVLAVVVLALPLALTIGLGIDGDFSARAFLLESDVVSTVLFLLLVVVLLVPLLGYAYVTLALGAVPLAVLAWTYVVRSLSPGYAGERLSSTGWSRDVIGPITVLPTAMSLLPVRLTPWTEFWARVMFLGWRPSRGVLLAGIPYGLASFLLAGWLLWPVGPVAAVVWTIVTLALVALTVLLVVRAARGQLNRQPAARAVRGS
;
A
#
# COMPACT_ATOMS: atom_id res chain seq x y z
N MET A 1 -6.77 -9.06 16.03
CA MET A 1 -5.54 -8.28 15.73
C MET A 1 -4.30 -9.17 15.88
N PRO A 2 -3.27 -9.04 15.03
CA PRO A 2 -2.01 -9.78 15.19
C PRO A 2 -1.40 -9.50 16.57
N LYS A 3 -0.86 -10.53 17.24
CA LYS A 3 -0.03 -10.36 18.44
C LYS A 3 1.32 -9.80 17.99
N TYR A 4 1.53 -8.51 18.17
CA TYR A 4 2.84 -7.89 18.01
C TYR A 4 3.66 -8.18 19.26
N SER A 5 4.80 -8.87 19.11
CA SER A 5 5.81 -8.88 20.16
C SER A 5 6.69 -7.64 20.01
N PRO A 6 6.78 -6.75 21.00
CA PRO A 6 7.80 -5.71 21.00
C PRO A 6 9.18 -6.38 20.99
N MET A 7 9.99 -6.09 19.96
CA MET A 7 11.29 -6.74 19.79
C MET A 7 12.31 -6.23 20.83
N LYS A 8 13.07 -7.15 21.44
CA LYS A 8 14.33 -6.84 22.11
C LYS A 8 15.37 -6.50 21.03
N PRO A 9 15.96 -5.30 21.01
CA PRO A 9 16.87 -4.88 19.95
C PRO A 9 18.13 -5.75 19.93
N ASN A 10 18.77 -5.86 18.76
CA ASN A 10 20.07 -6.52 18.60
C ASN A 10 21.07 -5.91 19.59
N PRO A 11 21.58 -6.65 20.58
CA PRO A 11 22.41 -6.12 21.67
C PRO A 11 23.69 -5.44 21.18
N ALA A 12 24.17 -5.81 19.98
CA ALA A 12 25.39 -5.24 19.39
C ALA A 12 25.19 -3.87 18.74
N SER A 13 23.93 -3.45 18.46
CA SER A 13 23.69 -2.18 17.75
C SER A 13 23.98 -0.96 18.64
N PRO A 14 24.50 0.15 18.09
CA PRO A 14 24.63 1.42 18.83
C PRO A 14 23.28 1.91 19.37
N ALA A 15 22.20 1.60 18.64
CA ALA A 15 20.82 1.82 19.05
C ALA A 15 20.38 0.96 20.25
N ALA A 16 20.97 -0.22 20.47
CA ALA A 16 20.72 -1.06 21.64
C ALA A 16 21.56 -0.63 22.84
N ARG A 17 22.80 -0.16 22.64
CA ARG A 17 23.61 0.41 23.72
C ARG A 17 23.01 1.72 24.27
N SER A 18 22.40 2.52 23.41
CA SER A 18 21.62 3.71 23.80
C SER A 18 20.19 3.39 24.27
N ALA A 19 19.59 2.28 23.85
CA ALA A 19 18.28 1.81 24.34
C ALA A 19 18.36 0.93 25.61
N ALA A 20 19.52 0.38 25.96
CA ALA A 20 19.70 -0.39 27.20
C ALA A 20 19.63 0.50 28.45
N ALA A 21 19.92 1.81 28.30
CA ALA A 21 19.71 2.79 29.36
C ALA A 21 18.25 3.28 29.48
N LYS A 22 17.38 2.99 28.50
CA LYS A 22 15.96 3.37 28.50
C LYS A 22 15.12 2.28 27.83
N THR A 23 14.61 1.35 28.65
CA THR A 23 13.59 0.36 28.30
C THR A 23 12.55 0.94 27.34
N ARG A 24 12.63 0.53 26.07
CA ARG A 24 11.81 1.08 24.99
C ARG A 24 10.34 0.68 25.09
N SER A 25 10.01 -0.32 25.90
CA SER A 25 8.63 -0.65 26.29
C SER A 25 7.99 0.42 27.19
N ASP A 26 8.80 1.23 27.88
CA ASP A 26 8.30 2.31 28.74
C ASP A 26 8.03 3.60 27.96
N ARG A 27 8.53 3.74 26.72
CA ARG A 27 8.32 4.97 25.94
C ARG A 27 6.87 5.21 25.54
N SER A 28 6.07 4.14 25.37
CA SER A 28 4.62 4.22 25.18
C SER A 28 3.88 4.61 26.45
N ALA A 29 4.47 4.37 27.63
CA ALA A 29 3.91 4.73 28.93
C ALA A 29 4.34 6.13 29.39
N THR A 30 5.48 6.65 28.92
CA THR A 30 5.92 8.01 29.23
C THR A 30 5.15 9.04 28.40
N PRO A 31 4.53 10.05 29.03
CA PRO A 31 3.87 11.14 28.33
C PRO A 31 4.89 11.93 27.50
N PRO A 32 4.46 12.52 26.38
CA PRO A 32 5.32 13.33 25.53
C PRO A 32 5.80 14.59 26.24
N SER A 33 7.04 15.00 25.95
CA SER A 33 7.60 16.26 26.45
C SER A 33 6.88 17.47 25.86
N GLY A 34 6.97 18.63 26.52
CA GLY A 34 6.34 19.87 26.03
C GLY A 34 6.79 20.26 24.61
N THR A 35 8.08 20.11 24.32
CA THR A 35 8.64 20.35 22.98
C THR A 35 8.10 19.37 21.94
N GLU A 36 7.97 18.09 22.30
CA GLU A 36 7.35 17.09 21.42
C GLU A 36 5.89 17.47 21.14
N ARG A 37 5.15 17.91 22.16
CA ARG A 37 3.76 18.37 21.99
C ARG A 37 3.65 19.54 21.02
N ALA A 38 4.52 20.55 21.15
CA ALA A 38 4.50 21.73 20.29
C ALA A 38 4.88 21.42 18.83
N LEU A 39 5.84 20.51 18.59
CA LEU A 39 6.32 20.18 17.24
C LEU A 39 5.49 19.09 16.53
N ARG A 40 4.61 18.39 17.24
CA ARG A 40 3.77 17.32 16.68
C ARG A 40 2.97 17.71 15.45
N PRO A 41 2.26 18.85 15.41
CA PRO A 41 1.46 19.21 14.24
C PRO A 41 2.32 19.32 12.98
N PHE A 42 3.51 19.91 13.09
CA PHE A 42 4.46 20.03 11.99
C PHE A 42 5.01 18.66 11.56
N GLY A 43 5.38 17.82 12.52
CA GLY A 43 5.86 16.46 12.23
C GLY A 43 4.81 15.62 11.50
N TYR A 44 3.57 15.62 11.97
CA TYR A 44 2.48 14.90 11.31
C TYR A 44 2.09 15.54 9.97
N LEU A 45 2.13 16.86 9.84
CA LEU A 45 1.83 17.55 8.59
C LEU A 45 2.84 17.18 7.52
N LEU A 46 4.14 17.22 7.82
CA LEU A 46 5.18 16.80 6.88
C LEU A 46 4.97 15.35 6.43
N ILE A 47 4.70 14.44 7.37
CA ILE A 47 4.44 13.04 7.07
C ILE A 47 3.16 12.89 6.21
N ALA A 48 2.11 13.65 6.51
CA ALA A 48 0.86 13.63 5.75
C ALA A 48 1.07 14.11 4.31
N LEU A 49 1.86 15.17 4.11
CA LEU A 49 2.22 15.67 2.79
C LEU A 49 3.01 14.61 2.01
N VAL A 50 4.05 14.01 2.61
CA VAL A 50 4.86 12.96 1.97
C VAL A 50 3.98 11.79 1.53
N TRP A 51 3.12 11.27 2.42
CA TRP A 51 2.24 10.16 2.07
C TRP A 51 1.16 10.56 1.08
N THR A 52 0.68 11.81 1.08
CA THR A 52 -0.26 12.30 0.07
C THR A 52 0.40 12.33 -1.30
N VAL A 53 1.63 12.84 -1.40
CA VAL A 53 2.42 12.83 -2.65
C VAL A 53 2.63 11.40 -3.13
N LEU A 54 3.06 10.49 -2.25
CA LEU A 54 3.24 9.08 -2.60
C LEU A 54 1.92 8.42 -3.05
N ALA A 55 0.81 8.69 -2.36
CA ALA A 55 -0.50 8.19 -2.74
C ALA A 55 -0.93 8.70 -4.12
N VAL A 56 -0.73 9.98 -4.41
CA VAL A 56 -0.99 10.58 -5.73
C VAL A 56 -0.12 9.94 -6.79
N VAL A 57 1.19 9.80 -6.56
CA VAL A 57 2.12 9.15 -7.50
C VAL A 57 1.66 7.72 -7.79
N VAL A 58 1.36 6.94 -6.76
CA VAL A 58 0.93 5.54 -6.92
C VAL A 58 -0.39 5.43 -7.67
N LEU A 59 -1.36 6.31 -7.39
CA LEU A 59 -2.64 6.34 -8.12
C LEU A 59 -2.47 6.81 -9.57
N ALA A 60 -1.48 7.65 -9.83
CA ALA A 60 -1.15 8.14 -11.16
C ALA A 60 -0.32 7.15 -11.98
N LEU A 61 0.39 6.18 -11.36
CA LEU A 61 1.26 5.23 -12.07
C LEU A 61 0.60 4.53 -13.28
N PRO A 62 -0.65 4.02 -13.19
CA PRO A 62 -1.31 3.39 -14.33
C PRO A 62 -1.52 4.37 -15.50
N LEU A 63 -1.84 5.63 -15.19
CA LEU A 63 -2.00 6.68 -16.19
C LEU A 63 -0.65 7.15 -16.74
N ALA A 64 0.37 7.26 -15.89
CA ALA A 64 1.73 7.64 -16.27
C ALA A 64 2.34 6.61 -17.24
N LEU A 65 2.06 5.32 -17.06
CA LEU A 65 2.42 4.29 -18.03
C LEU A 65 1.80 4.60 -19.40
N THR A 66 0.50 4.87 -19.45
CA THR A 66 -0.23 5.18 -20.69
C THR A 66 0.26 6.48 -21.35
N ILE A 67 0.48 7.53 -20.57
CA ILE A 67 0.95 8.83 -21.07
C ILE A 67 2.40 8.71 -21.56
N GLY A 68 3.29 8.07 -20.80
CA GLY A 68 4.68 7.86 -21.19
C GLY A 68 4.79 7.06 -22.49
N LEU A 69 3.94 6.04 -22.66
CA LEU A 69 3.83 5.30 -23.91
C LEU A 69 3.38 6.17 -25.10
N GLY A 70 2.60 7.23 -24.85
CA GLY A 70 2.06 8.10 -25.90
C GLY A 70 2.93 9.32 -26.26
N ILE A 71 3.69 9.86 -25.32
CA ILE A 71 4.51 11.07 -25.53
C ILE A 71 5.80 10.75 -26.27
N ASP A 72 6.51 9.69 -25.88
CA ASP A 72 7.85 9.46 -26.39
C ASP A 72 7.87 8.88 -27.81
N GLY A 73 6.76 8.31 -28.32
CA GLY A 73 6.55 7.90 -29.73
C GLY A 73 7.52 6.85 -30.30
N ASP A 74 8.66 6.66 -29.68
CA ASP A 74 9.84 5.89 -30.07
C ASP A 74 9.85 4.55 -29.33
N PHE A 75 8.65 4.01 -29.08
CA PHE A 75 8.54 2.66 -28.61
C PHE A 75 8.92 1.74 -29.76
N SER A 76 10.15 1.25 -29.69
CA SER A 76 10.61 -0.01 -30.26
C SER A 76 9.56 -1.12 -30.18
N ALA A 77 8.54 -1.07 -29.30
CA ALA A 77 7.41 -1.98 -29.28
C ALA A 77 6.50 -1.92 -30.54
N ARG A 78 6.32 -0.78 -31.20
CA ARG A 78 5.51 -0.68 -32.43
C ARG A 78 6.26 -1.26 -33.62
N ALA A 79 7.55 -0.92 -33.75
CA ALA A 79 8.47 -1.56 -34.68
C ALA A 79 8.61 -3.05 -34.37
N PHE A 80 8.76 -3.45 -33.11
CA PHE A 80 8.82 -4.83 -32.68
C PHE A 80 7.51 -5.57 -32.98
N LEU A 81 6.33 -5.01 -32.77
CA LEU A 81 5.07 -5.72 -33.05
C LEU A 81 4.70 -5.77 -34.54
N LEU A 82 5.13 -4.79 -35.34
CA LEU A 82 4.82 -4.72 -36.77
C LEU A 82 5.91 -5.32 -37.67
N GLU A 83 7.16 -5.33 -37.22
CA GLU A 83 8.32 -5.84 -37.96
C GLU A 83 8.85 -7.17 -37.40
N SER A 84 8.35 -7.65 -36.24
CA SER A 84 8.76 -8.97 -35.74
C SER A 84 7.93 -10.11 -36.32
N ASP A 85 8.59 -11.26 -36.41
CA ASP A 85 7.95 -12.54 -36.72
C ASP A 85 6.86 -12.89 -35.68
N VAL A 86 5.88 -13.68 -36.11
CA VAL A 86 4.72 -14.12 -35.31
C VAL A 86 5.17 -14.72 -33.98
N VAL A 87 6.28 -15.48 -33.99
CA VAL A 87 6.85 -16.10 -32.79
C VAL A 87 7.22 -15.05 -31.74
N SER A 88 7.91 -13.97 -32.13
CA SER A 88 8.32 -12.90 -31.23
C SER A 88 7.13 -12.14 -30.64
N THR A 89 6.11 -11.88 -31.47
CA THR A 89 4.86 -11.25 -31.02
C THR A 89 4.13 -12.14 -30.00
N VAL A 90 4.02 -13.45 -30.26
CA VAL A 90 3.39 -14.40 -29.33
C VAL A 90 4.16 -14.49 -28.02
N LEU A 91 5.49 -14.56 -28.06
CA LEU A 91 6.34 -14.59 -26.86
C LEU A 91 6.19 -13.31 -26.03
N PHE A 92 6.12 -12.15 -26.68
CA PHE A 92 5.90 -10.87 -26.00
C PHE A 92 4.51 -10.80 -25.36
N LEU A 93 3.45 -11.20 -26.07
CA LEU A 93 2.10 -11.26 -25.49
C LEU A 93 2.03 -12.23 -24.31
N LEU A 94 2.71 -13.37 -24.40
CA LEU A 94 2.81 -14.32 -23.30
C LEU A 94 3.54 -13.70 -22.10
N LEU A 95 4.65 -13.00 -22.32
CA LEU A 95 5.36 -12.26 -21.27
C LEU A 95 4.45 -11.21 -20.60
N VAL A 96 3.71 -10.43 -21.40
CA VAL A 96 2.78 -9.41 -20.89
C VAL A 96 1.70 -10.06 -20.03
N VAL A 97 1.02 -11.08 -20.55
CA VAL A 97 -0.15 -11.70 -19.89
C VAL A 97 0.26 -12.53 -18.68
N VAL A 98 1.33 -13.31 -18.77
CA VAL A 98 1.74 -14.26 -17.72
C VAL A 98 2.56 -13.57 -16.63
N LEU A 99 3.41 -12.59 -16.99
CA LEU A 99 4.31 -11.96 -16.04
C LEU A 99 3.89 -10.52 -15.69
N LEU A 100 3.80 -9.63 -16.69
CA LEU A 100 3.63 -8.20 -16.41
C LEU A 100 2.25 -7.86 -15.85
N VAL A 101 1.18 -8.45 -16.38
CA VAL A 101 -0.20 -8.22 -15.92
C VAL A 101 -0.36 -8.58 -14.44
N PRO A 102 0.00 -9.80 -13.97
CA PRO A 102 -0.09 -10.12 -12.56
C PRO A 102 0.85 -9.27 -11.70
N LEU A 103 2.09 -9.04 -12.14
CA LEU A 103 3.09 -8.32 -11.37
C LEU A 103 2.73 -6.84 -11.18
N LEU A 104 2.45 -6.13 -12.27
CA LEU A 104 2.08 -4.71 -12.24
C LEU A 104 0.71 -4.51 -11.62
N GLY A 105 -0.26 -5.36 -11.96
CA GLY A 105 -1.59 -5.32 -11.36
C GLY A 105 -1.54 -5.48 -9.84
N TYR A 106 -0.75 -6.42 -9.34
CA TYR A 106 -0.51 -6.58 -7.91
C TYR A 106 0.22 -5.37 -7.30
N ALA A 107 1.26 -4.87 -7.96
CA ALA A 107 2.01 -3.70 -7.49
C ALA A 107 1.09 -2.47 -7.35
N TYR A 108 0.30 -2.16 -8.38
CA TYR A 108 -0.61 -1.02 -8.34
C TYR A 108 -1.64 -1.14 -7.22
N VAL A 109 -2.27 -2.31 -7.06
CA VAL A 109 -3.24 -2.54 -6.00
C VAL A 109 -2.60 -2.46 -4.61
N THR A 110 -1.47 -3.15 -4.39
CA THR A 110 -0.83 -3.17 -3.06
C THR A 110 -0.23 -1.85 -2.66
N LEU A 111 0.43 -1.14 -3.58
CA LEU A 111 0.96 0.19 -3.31
C LEU A 111 -0.17 1.17 -2.99
N ALA A 112 -1.29 1.13 -3.72
CA ALA A 112 -2.42 2.03 -3.46
C ALA A 112 -3.05 1.71 -2.09
N LEU A 113 -3.25 0.43 -1.78
CA LEU A 113 -3.74 -0.02 -0.48
C LEU A 113 -2.76 0.26 0.66
N GLY A 114 -1.46 0.44 0.40
CA GLY A 114 -0.48 0.85 1.40
C GLY A 114 -0.44 2.37 1.59
N ALA A 115 -0.25 3.12 0.51
CA ALA A 115 0.01 4.55 0.53
C ALA A 115 -1.23 5.39 0.87
N VAL A 116 -2.40 5.07 0.30
CA VAL A 116 -3.63 5.85 0.52
C VAL A 116 -4.07 5.80 1.99
N PRO A 117 -4.15 4.63 2.66
CA PRO A 117 -4.48 4.59 4.08
C PRO A 117 -3.45 5.29 4.97
N LEU A 118 -2.16 5.24 4.62
CA LEU A 118 -1.13 5.95 5.38
C LEU A 118 -1.29 7.47 5.27
N ALA A 119 -1.65 7.98 4.08
CA ALA A 119 -1.98 9.39 3.91
C ALA A 119 -3.19 9.79 4.78
N VAL A 120 -4.28 9.00 4.74
CA VAL A 120 -5.49 9.26 5.54
C VAL A 120 -5.21 9.20 7.05
N LEU A 121 -4.43 8.21 7.51
CA LEU A 121 -4.02 8.10 8.91
C LEU A 121 -3.12 9.27 9.32
N ALA A 122 -2.18 9.68 8.48
CA ALA A 122 -1.31 10.82 8.76
C ALA A 122 -2.12 12.12 8.93
N TRP A 123 -3.08 12.40 8.03
CA TRP A 123 -4.01 13.53 8.19
C TRP A 123 -4.88 13.42 9.44
N THR A 124 -5.32 12.21 9.78
CA THR A 124 -6.05 11.97 11.05
C THR A 124 -5.18 12.36 12.26
N TYR A 125 -3.88 12.11 12.22
CA TYR A 125 -2.96 12.51 13.28
C TYR A 125 -2.67 14.01 13.29
N VAL A 126 -2.65 14.68 12.14
CA VAL A 126 -2.61 16.16 12.09
C VAL A 126 -3.79 16.74 12.85
N VAL A 127 -5.01 16.33 12.51
CA VAL A 127 -6.23 16.82 13.17
C VAL A 127 -6.22 16.51 14.66
N ARG A 128 -5.85 15.28 15.06
CA ARG A 128 -5.77 14.91 16.48
C ARG A 128 -4.68 15.67 17.22
N SER A 129 -3.57 16.03 16.58
CA SER A 129 -2.47 16.77 17.23
C SER A 129 -2.84 18.21 17.60
N LEU A 130 -3.84 18.79 16.92
CA LEU A 130 -4.38 20.12 17.23
C LEU A 130 -5.43 20.09 18.34
N SER A 131 -5.92 18.91 18.72
CA SER A 131 -6.97 18.77 19.72
C SER A 131 -6.37 18.63 21.12
N PRO A 132 -6.80 19.46 22.10
CA PRO A 132 -6.26 19.43 23.47
C PRO A 132 -6.53 18.09 24.18
N GLY A 133 -7.62 17.40 23.81
CA GLY A 133 -7.97 16.09 24.37
C GLY A 133 -6.95 14.98 24.06
N TYR A 134 -6.05 15.21 23.09
CA TYR A 134 -5.02 14.25 22.69
C TYR A 134 -3.59 14.70 23.06
N ALA A 135 -3.44 15.84 23.75
CA ALA A 135 -2.12 16.39 24.07
C ALA A 135 -1.28 15.47 24.97
N GLY A 136 -1.95 14.69 25.84
CA GLY A 136 -1.31 13.81 26.80
C GLY A 136 -0.80 12.47 26.24
N GLU A 137 -1.31 12.04 25.07
CA GLU A 137 -1.03 10.71 24.54
C GLU A 137 -0.15 10.76 23.27
N ARG A 138 0.49 9.64 22.95
CA ARG A 138 1.13 9.47 21.63
C ARG A 138 0.05 9.07 20.62
N LEU A 139 0.04 9.72 19.46
CA LEU A 139 -1.00 9.49 18.44
C LEU A 139 -0.70 8.29 17.54
N SER A 140 0.58 8.08 17.25
CA SER A 140 1.05 6.99 16.40
C SER A 140 2.19 6.22 17.05
N SER A 141 2.33 4.97 16.63
CA SER A 141 3.40 4.07 17.02
C SER A 141 4.02 3.43 15.78
N THR A 142 5.20 2.84 15.96
CA THR A 142 5.86 2.05 14.92
C THR A 142 5.95 0.61 15.39
N GLY A 143 5.28 -0.28 14.67
CA GLY A 143 5.35 -1.73 14.88
C GLY A 143 6.36 -2.36 13.94
N TRP A 144 6.70 -3.62 14.18
CA TRP A 144 7.61 -4.38 13.33
C TRP A 144 6.94 -5.70 12.96
N SER A 145 7.04 -6.11 11.70
CA SER A 145 6.47 -7.39 11.24
C SER A 145 7.35 -8.03 10.18
N ARG A 146 7.47 -9.36 10.24
CA ARG A 146 8.13 -10.18 9.21
C ARG A 146 7.19 -10.57 8.06
N ASP A 147 5.89 -10.38 8.24
CA ASP A 147 4.86 -10.79 7.28
C ASP A 147 4.48 -9.68 6.30
N VAL A 148 5.30 -8.62 6.24
CA VAL A 148 5.01 -7.37 5.54
C VAL A 148 6.09 -7.09 4.50
N ILE A 149 5.66 -6.69 3.31
CA ILE A 149 6.53 -6.27 2.22
C ILE A 149 7.39 -5.10 2.72
N GLY A 150 8.70 -5.29 2.65
CA GLY A 150 9.73 -4.30 2.96
C GLY A 150 10.98 -4.57 2.13
N PRO A 151 12.03 -3.75 2.30
CA PRO A 151 13.31 -4.01 1.63
C PRO A 151 13.75 -5.45 1.95
N ILE A 152 14.35 -6.14 0.97
CA ILE A 152 14.85 -7.53 1.12
C ILE A 152 15.92 -7.53 2.21
N THR A 153 15.47 -7.64 3.44
CA THR A 153 16.28 -7.59 4.63
C THR A 153 15.88 -8.79 5.45
N VAL A 154 16.86 -9.42 6.08
CA VAL A 154 16.66 -10.53 7.03
C VAL A 154 15.88 -10.06 8.29
N LEU A 155 15.62 -8.75 8.38
CA LEU A 155 15.05 -8.08 9.53
C LEU A 155 13.55 -7.79 9.33
N PRO A 156 12.78 -7.69 10.43
CA PRO A 156 11.39 -7.26 10.37
C PRO A 156 11.27 -5.89 9.69
N THR A 157 10.20 -5.67 8.93
CA THR A 157 9.89 -4.37 8.32
C THR A 157 9.21 -3.47 9.35
N ALA A 158 9.67 -2.22 9.49
CA ALA A 158 9.02 -1.22 10.32
C ALA A 158 7.72 -0.75 9.66
N MET A 159 6.60 -0.88 10.37
CA MET A 159 5.33 -0.25 10.01
C MET A 159 5.11 0.97 10.87
N SER A 160 5.30 2.14 10.28
CA SER A 160 5.04 3.43 10.92
C SER A 160 3.53 3.74 10.93
N LEU A 161 3.14 4.79 11.65
CA LEU A 161 1.78 5.33 11.68
C LEU A 161 0.69 4.37 12.21
N LEU A 162 1.07 3.38 13.03
CA LEU A 162 0.09 2.51 13.69
C LEU A 162 -0.67 3.30 14.76
N PRO A 163 -2.02 3.29 14.74
CA PRO A 163 -2.81 4.06 15.69
C PRO A 163 -2.63 3.54 17.11
N VAL A 164 -2.33 4.44 18.06
CA VAL A 164 -2.29 4.10 19.49
C VAL A 164 -3.71 3.93 20.02
N ARG A 165 -4.61 4.87 19.67
CA ARG A 165 -6.02 4.81 20.00
C ARG A 165 -6.83 4.26 18.83
N LEU A 166 -7.33 3.04 19.01
CA LEU A 166 -8.17 2.34 18.04
C LEU A 166 -9.61 2.86 18.11
N THR A 167 -9.95 3.71 17.15
CA THR A 167 -11.35 4.08 16.84
C THR A 167 -11.82 3.30 15.61
N PRO A 168 -13.12 3.14 15.37
CA PRO A 168 -13.61 2.44 14.17
C PRO A 168 -13.00 2.99 12.87
N TRP A 169 -12.81 4.31 12.79
CA TRP A 169 -12.13 4.99 11.68
C TRP A 169 -10.66 4.57 11.50
N THR A 170 -9.85 4.69 12.55
CA THR A 170 -8.41 4.35 12.48
C THR A 170 -8.18 2.86 12.34
N GLU A 171 -9.06 2.04 12.92
CA GLU A 171 -9.05 0.60 12.75
C GLU A 171 -9.36 0.21 11.30
N PHE A 172 -10.39 0.81 10.68
CA PHE A 172 -10.71 0.58 9.27
C PHE A 172 -9.50 0.87 8.38
N TRP A 173 -8.92 2.07 8.48
CA TRP A 173 -7.78 2.45 7.65
C TRP A 173 -6.52 1.63 7.94
N ALA A 174 -6.25 1.29 9.21
CA ALA A 174 -5.16 0.38 9.54
C ALA A 174 -5.38 -1.01 8.90
N ARG A 175 -6.62 -1.53 8.89
CA ARG A 175 -6.93 -2.81 8.21
C ARG A 175 -6.68 -2.71 6.70
N VAL A 176 -7.12 -1.63 6.04
CA VAL A 176 -6.86 -1.42 4.61
C VAL A 176 -5.36 -1.34 4.34
N MET A 177 -4.63 -0.59 5.16
CA MET A 177 -3.17 -0.47 5.12
C MET A 177 -2.49 -1.85 5.15
N PHE A 178 -2.89 -2.73 6.09
CA PHE A 178 -2.34 -4.08 6.19
C PHE A 178 -2.65 -4.97 4.99
N LEU A 179 -3.73 -4.72 4.24
CA LEU A 179 -4.01 -5.45 3.00
C LEU A 179 -2.99 -5.15 1.91
N GLY A 180 -2.52 -3.90 1.82
CA GLY A 180 -1.46 -3.52 0.88
C GLY A 180 -0.09 -4.06 1.28
N TRP A 181 0.21 -4.03 2.59
CA TRP A 181 1.51 -4.44 3.11
C TRP A 181 1.69 -5.95 3.25
N ARG A 182 0.62 -6.73 3.41
CA ARG A 182 0.71 -8.19 3.58
C ARG A 182 0.42 -8.92 2.27
N PRO A 183 1.41 -9.64 1.71
CA PRO A 183 1.18 -10.37 0.49
C PRO A 183 0.16 -11.47 0.76
N SER A 184 -0.92 -11.45 -0.02
CA SER A 184 -1.96 -12.45 0.08
C SER A 184 -2.42 -12.88 -1.31
N ARG A 185 -2.69 -14.18 -1.46
CA ARG A 185 -3.17 -14.74 -2.73
C ARG A 185 -4.45 -14.05 -3.22
N GLY A 186 -5.32 -13.63 -2.30
CA GLY A 186 -6.54 -12.89 -2.64
C GLY A 186 -6.26 -11.53 -3.28
N VAL A 187 -5.31 -10.77 -2.74
CA VAL A 187 -4.91 -9.46 -3.29
C VAL A 187 -4.12 -9.63 -4.59
N LEU A 188 -3.28 -10.67 -4.70
CA LEU A 188 -2.60 -11.04 -5.95
C LEU A 188 -3.59 -11.30 -7.09
N LEU A 189 -4.59 -12.16 -6.84
CA LEU A 189 -5.61 -12.46 -7.83
C LEU A 189 -6.49 -11.24 -8.16
N ALA A 190 -6.76 -10.39 -7.17
CA ALA A 190 -7.47 -9.13 -7.39
C ALA A 190 -6.67 -8.14 -8.26
N GLY A 191 -5.34 -8.19 -8.23
CA GLY A 191 -4.47 -7.36 -9.07
C GLY A 191 -4.53 -7.71 -10.55
N ILE A 192 -4.77 -8.97 -10.93
CA ILE A 192 -4.81 -9.42 -12.33
C ILE A 192 -5.78 -8.60 -13.20
N PRO A 193 -7.07 -8.44 -12.86
CA PRO A 193 -7.98 -7.63 -13.67
C PRO A 193 -7.54 -6.16 -13.76
N TYR A 194 -6.89 -5.63 -12.73
CA TYR A 194 -6.35 -4.26 -12.75
C TYR A 194 -5.15 -4.13 -13.71
N GLY A 195 -4.27 -5.13 -13.72
CA GLY A 195 -3.18 -5.21 -14.69
C GLY A 195 -3.73 -5.28 -16.12
N LEU A 196 -4.72 -6.14 -16.37
CA LEU A 196 -5.41 -6.21 -17.67
C LEU A 196 -6.05 -4.87 -18.05
N ALA A 197 -6.75 -4.22 -17.13
CA ALA A 197 -7.35 -2.91 -17.37
C ALA A 197 -6.30 -1.87 -17.77
N SER A 198 -5.14 -1.89 -17.13
CA SER A 198 -4.04 -0.95 -17.39
C SER A 198 -3.44 -1.16 -18.78
N PHE A 199 -3.17 -2.42 -19.17
CA PHE A 199 -2.68 -2.74 -20.51
C PHE A 199 -3.72 -2.53 -21.61
N LEU A 200 -5.00 -2.81 -21.35
CA LEU A 200 -6.08 -2.51 -22.28
C LEU A 200 -6.18 -1.01 -22.51
N LEU A 201 -6.20 -0.22 -21.42
CA LEU A 201 -6.23 1.24 -21.48
C LEU A 201 -5.09 1.78 -22.34
N ALA A 202 -3.85 1.31 -22.13
CA ALA A 202 -2.72 1.67 -22.96
C ALA A 202 -2.90 1.22 -24.43
N GLY A 203 -3.32 -0.03 -24.64
CA GLY A 203 -3.46 -0.62 -25.98
C GLY A 203 -4.44 0.14 -26.87
N TRP A 204 -5.64 0.45 -26.39
CA TRP A 204 -6.64 1.12 -27.24
C TRP A 204 -6.45 2.64 -27.31
N LEU A 205 -5.77 3.28 -26.35
CA LEU A 205 -5.40 4.71 -26.47
C LEU A 205 -4.27 4.94 -27.48
N LEU A 206 -3.35 3.98 -27.61
CA LEU A 206 -2.23 4.06 -28.54
C LEU A 206 -2.56 3.51 -29.92
N TRP A 207 -3.61 2.70 -30.03
CA TRP A 207 -4.07 2.15 -31.31
C TRP A 207 -5.26 2.96 -31.85
N PRO A 208 -5.25 3.38 -33.12
CA PRO A 208 -6.38 4.08 -33.70
C PRO A 208 -7.58 3.13 -33.80
N VAL A 209 -8.49 3.23 -32.84
CA VAL A 209 -9.78 2.52 -32.83
C VAL A 209 -10.90 3.51 -33.18
N GLY A 210 -11.93 3.04 -33.89
CA GLY A 210 -13.12 3.84 -34.15
C GLY A 210 -13.85 4.22 -32.85
N PRO A 211 -14.72 5.25 -32.86
CA PRO A 211 -15.38 5.76 -31.65
C PRO A 211 -16.21 4.69 -30.92
N VAL A 212 -16.86 3.79 -31.67
CA VAL A 212 -17.62 2.68 -31.10
C VAL A 212 -16.70 1.73 -30.31
N ALA A 213 -15.56 1.35 -30.90
CA ALA A 213 -14.59 0.49 -30.25
C ALA A 213 -13.97 1.16 -29.01
N ALA A 214 -13.68 2.46 -29.06
CA ALA A 214 -13.21 3.22 -27.90
C ALA A 214 -14.20 3.17 -26.72
N VAL A 215 -15.50 3.34 -26.99
CA VAL A 215 -16.55 3.23 -25.97
C VAL A 215 -16.61 1.82 -25.38
N VAL A 216 -16.61 0.78 -26.23
CA VAL A 216 -16.63 -0.62 -25.78
C VAL A 216 -15.42 -0.92 -24.88
N TRP A 217 -14.21 -0.54 -25.30
CA TRP A 217 -13.00 -0.77 -24.51
C TRP A 217 -12.96 0.04 -23.21
N THR A 218 -13.54 1.23 -23.21
CA THR A 218 -13.72 2.02 -21.98
C THR A 218 -14.62 1.28 -20.98
N ILE A 219 -15.76 0.75 -21.45
CA ILE A 219 -16.68 -0.02 -20.60
C ILE A 219 -16.00 -1.29 -20.05
N VAL A 220 -15.27 -2.03 -20.89
CA VAL A 220 -14.51 -3.22 -20.48
C VAL A 220 -13.46 -2.86 -19.42
N THR A 221 -12.72 -1.77 -19.62
CA THR A 221 -11.72 -1.28 -18.67
C THR A 221 -12.36 -0.94 -17.33
N LEU A 222 -13.49 -0.21 -17.33
CA LEU A 222 -14.24 0.13 -16.12
C LEU A 222 -14.78 -1.12 -15.41
N ALA A 223 -15.27 -2.12 -16.15
CA ALA A 223 -15.74 -3.38 -15.58
C ALA A 223 -14.61 -4.15 -14.89
N LEU A 224 -13.40 -4.17 -15.46
CA LEU A 224 -12.22 -4.79 -14.84
C LEU A 224 -11.75 -4.05 -13.58
N VAL A 225 -11.81 -2.71 -13.58
CA VAL A 225 -11.54 -1.91 -12.37
C VAL A 225 -12.58 -2.20 -11.28
N ALA A 226 -13.86 -2.25 -11.63
CA ALA A 226 -14.93 -2.61 -10.69
C ALA A 226 -14.73 -4.03 -10.12
N LEU A 227 -14.38 -4.99 -10.99
CA LEU A 227 -14.06 -6.36 -10.58
C LEU A 227 -12.88 -6.41 -9.60
N THR A 228 -11.83 -5.62 -9.84
CA THR A 228 -10.69 -5.47 -8.93
C THR A 228 -11.15 -5.04 -7.55
N VAL A 229 -11.98 -3.98 -7.47
CA VAL A 229 -12.51 -3.47 -6.20
C VAL A 229 -13.32 -4.55 -5.47
N LEU A 230 -14.20 -5.26 -6.18
CA LEU A 230 -15.00 -6.35 -5.60
C LEU A 230 -14.12 -7.49 -5.04
N LEU A 231 -13.07 -7.89 -5.78
CA LEU A 231 -12.15 -8.94 -5.35
C LEU A 231 -11.31 -8.50 -4.14
N VAL A 232 -10.84 -7.25 -4.11
CA VAL A 232 -10.14 -6.68 -2.94
C VAL A 232 -11.06 -6.67 -1.72
N VAL A 233 -12.31 -6.21 -1.86
CA VAL A 233 -13.29 -6.22 -0.77
C VAL A 233 -13.58 -7.65 -0.29
N ARG A 234 -13.70 -8.61 -1.20
CA ARG A 234 -13.89 -10.03 -0.85
C ARG A 234 -12.67 -10.58 -0.12
N ALA A 235 -11.46 -10.26 -0.56
CA ALA A 235 -10.22 -10.64 0.11
C ALA A 235 -10.14 -10.05 1.53
N ALA A 236 -10.51 -8.77 1.68
CA ALA A 236 -10.57 -8.09 2.98
C ALA A 236 -11.55 -8.78 3.95
N ARG A 237 -12.76 -9.09 3.49
CA ARG A 237 -13.77 -9.80 4.29
C ARG A 237 -13.30 -11.21 4.68
N GLY A 238 -12.65 -11.93 3.76
CA GLY A 238 -12.09 -13.25 4.04
C GLY A 238 -11.03 -13.27 5.14
N GLN A 239 -10.23 -12.20 5.27
CA GLN A 239 -9.24 -12.09 6.34
C GLN A 239 -9.87 -11.87 7.72
N LEU A 240 -11.01 -11.17 7.79
CA LEU A 240 -11.74 -10.97 9.05
C LEU A 240 -12.26 -12.30 9.61
N ASN A 241 -12.81 -13.15 8.74
CA ASN A 241 -13.36 -14.45 9.14
C ASN A 241 -12.30 -15.46 9.59
N ARG A 242 -11.03 -15.26 9.20
CA ARG A 242 -9.90 -16.13 9.57
C ARG A 242 -9.19 -15.71 10.85
N GLN A 243 -9.54 -14.59 11.48
CA GLN A 243 -8.98 -14.27 12.78
C GLN A 243 -9.50 -15.30 13.80
N PRO A 244 -8.63 -16.13 14.40
CA PRO A 244 -9.06 -17.04 15.45
C PRO A 244 -9.72 -16.21 16.55
N ALA A 245 -10.91 -16.62 16.99
CA ALA A 245 -11.56 -16.01 18.16
C ALA A 245 -10.51 -15.85 19.26
N ALA A 246 -10.36 -14.63 19.79
CA ALA A 246 -9.34 -14.32 20.76
C ALA A 246 -9.39 -15.37 21.86
N ARG A 247 -8.38 -16.25 21.91
CA ARG A 247 -8.28 -17.32 22.90
C ARG A 247 -8.37 -16.61 24.24
N ALA A 248 -9.46 -16.84 24.97
CA ALA A 248 -9.65 -16.25 26.29
C ALA A 248 -8.37 -16.53 27.07
N VAL A 249 -7.67 -15.46 27.47
CA VAL A 249 -6.51 -15.58 28.33
C VAL A 249 -7.08 -16.13 29.64
N ARG A 250 -6.94 -17.44 29.87
CA ARG A 250 -7.25 -18.04 31.16
C ARG A 250 -6.43 -17.28 32.19
N GLY A 251 -7.13 -16.66 33.14
CA GLY A 251 -6.55 -15.84 34.18
C GLY A 251 -5.41 -16.56 34.89
N SER A 252 -4.34 -15.80 35.12
CA SER A 252 -3.36 -16.04 36.18
C SER A 252 -3.69 -15.13 37.34
#